data_AF-A0A2E3XM00-F1
#
_entry.id   AF-A0A2E3XM00-F1
#
_cell.length_a   1.000
_cell.length_b   1.000
_cell.length_c   1.000
_cell.angle_alpha   90.00
_cell.angle_beta   90.00
_cell.angle_gamma   90.00
#
_symmetry.space_group_name_H-M   'P 1'
#
loop_
_entity.id
_entity.type
_entity.pdbx_description
1 polymer ?
#
loop_
_entity_poly.entity_id
_entity_poly.type
_entity_poly.pdbx_seq_one_letter_code
_entity_poly.pdbx_strand_id
1 'polypeptide(L)'
;MSYMAGLVVRASNVEKLLEDMNSFGRQAFMDAGATDMWVTQSVMAGDGYGEIFITSDWESIDAAVSAPDELRARPEFIEAMQNAGIQTLRRSLMQIHTQRGELTGKYGSLIISAGAQQDQETIESNADAIWGHMSKNATGIRWTQGIAAGPLTGMYATVTTADSLDQLMESSNEMFADPDIMGRMAEMGFQLIQRQLFRNLAD
;
A
#
# COMPACT_ATOMS: atom_id res chain seq x y z
N MET A 1 -6.98 11.45 -10.92
CA MET A 1 -6.55 11.47 -9.51
C MET A 1 -7.09 10.21 -8.89
N SER A 2 -6.23 9.38 -8.32
CA SER A 2 -6.60 8.01 -7.96
C SER A 2 -6.49 7.81 -6.44
N TYR A 3 -7.28 6.90 -5.91
CA TYR A 3 -7.43 6.67 -4.48
C TYR A 3 -7.24 5.19 -4.17
N MET A 4 -6.60 4.91 -3.04
CA MET A 4 -6.43 3.55 -2.54
C MET A 4 -7.32 3.35 -1.31
N ALA A 5 -8.27 2.43 -1.42
CA ALA A 5 -9.07 1.96 -0.31
C ALA A 5 -8.40 0.72 0.30
N GLY A 6 -8.01 0.81 1.56
CA GLY A 6 -7.45 -0.29 2.33
C GLY A 6 -8.46 -0.85 3.32
N LEU A 7 -8.57 -2.18 3.34
CA LEU A 7 -9.16 -2.94 4.43
C LEU A 7 -8.04 -3.72 5.13
N VAL A 8 -7.90 -3.52 6.43
CA VAL A 8 -6.92 -4.24 7.25
C VAL A 8 -7.66 -5.28 8.10
N VAL A 9 -7.22 -6.53 7.99
CA VAL A 9 -7.83 -7.67 8.66
C VAL A 9 -6.81 -8.58 9.34
N ARG A 10 -7.30 -9.45 10.22
CA ARG A 10 -6.67 -10.74 10.53
C ARG A 10 -7.53 -11.85 9.95
N ALA A 11 -6.91 -12.93 9.49
CA ALA A 11 -7.60 -14.12 9.01
C ALA A 11 -7.04 -15.35 9.74
N SER A 12 -7.91 -16.20 10.28
CA SER A 12 -7.47 -17.48 10.85
C SER A 12 -7.14 -18.51 9.76
N ASN A 13 -7.68 -18.33 8.54
CA ASN A 13 -7.40 -19.17 7.39
C ASN A 13 -7.03 -18.30 6.17
N VAL A 14 -5.74 -17.96 6.07
CA VAL A 14 -5.20 -17.13 4.98
C VAL A 14 -5.32 -17.84 3.63
N GLU A 15 -5.12 -19.16 3.57
CA GLU A 15 -5.25 -19.91 2.32
C GLU A 15 -6.66 -19.80 1.75
N LYS A 16 -7.69 -19.90 2.60
CA LYS A 16 -9.08 -19.73 2.17
C LYS A 16 -9.37 -18.31 1.70
N LEU A 17 -8.87 -17.29 2.41
CA LEU A 17 -8.98 -15.90 1.96
C LEU A 17 -8.43 -15.74 0.54
N LEU A 18 -7.24 -16.30 0.27
CA LEU A 18 -6.61 -16.17 -1.05
C LEU A 18 -7.33 -16.99 -2.12
N GLU A 19 -7.82 -18.18 -1.79
CA GLU A 19 -8.68 -18.98 -2.69
C GLU A 19 -9.93 -18.19 -3.12
N ASP A 20 -10.63 -17.57 -2.17
CA ASP A 20 -11.85 -16.81 -2.44
C ASP A 20 -11.55 -15.51 -3.21
N MET A 21 -10.45 -14.83 -2.88
CA MET A 21 -9.98 -13.66 -3.61
C MET A 21 -9.61 -13.99 -5.07
N ASN A 22 -8.95 -15.12 -5.31
CA ASN A 22 -8.54 -15.56 -6.64
C ASN A 22 -9.70 -16.13 -7.46
N SER A 23 -10.69 -16.75 -6.81
CA SER A 23 -11.81 -17.38 -7.52
C SER A 23 -12.89 -16.38 -7.94
N PHE A 24 -13.21 -15.39 -7.09
CA PHE A 24 -14.25 -14.40 -7.42
C PHE A 24 -13.97 -12.99 -6.89
N GLY A 25 -13.31 -12.86 -5.74
CA GLY A 25 -13.20 -11.59 -5.03
C GLY A 25 -12.56 -10.49 -5.86
N ARG A 26 -11.40 -10.78 -6.47
CA ARG A 26 -10.66 -9.81 -7.30
C ARG A 26 -11.50 -9.35 -8.49
N GLN A 27 -12.07 -10.27 -9.25
CA GLN A 27 -12.90 -9.94 -10.42
C GLN A 27 -14.11 -9.09 -10.02
N ALA A 28 -14.77 -9.40 -8.91
CA ALA A 28 -15.92 -8.63 -8.44
C ALA A 28 -15.56 -7.18 -8.05
N PHE A 29 -14.35 -6.94 -7.52
CA PHE A 29 -13.84 -5.58 -7.31
C PHE A 29 -13.56 -4.86 -8.63
N MET A 30 -12.94 -5.54 -9.61
CA MET A 30 -12.70 -4.97 -10.94
C MET A 30 -14.01 -4.63 -11.67
N ASP A 31 -15.01 -5.52 -11.61
CA ASP A 31 -16.34 -5.31 -12.19
C ASP A 31 -17.09 -4.14 -11.54
N ALA A 32 -16.79 -3.87 -10.26
CA ALA A 32 -17.33 -2.72 -9.54
C ALA A 32 -16.59 -1.40 -9.83
N GLY A 33 -15.51 -1.44 -10.62
CA GLY A 33 -14.76 -0.26 -11.08
C GLY A 33 -13.42 -0.03 -10.39
N ALA A 34 -12.91 -1.00 -9.62
CA ALA A 34 -11.53 -0.93 -9.15
C ALA A 34 -10.56 -1.03 -10.34
N THR A 35 -9.48 -0.27 -10.31
CA THR A 35 -8.45 -0.29 -11.35
C THR A 35 -7.29 -1.24 -11.03
N ASP A 36 -7.11 -1.54 -9.74
CA ASP A 36 -6.09 -2.46 -9.24
C ASP A 36 -6.53 -3.06 -7.89
N MET A 37 -5.95 -4.19 -7.55
CA MET A 37 -6.15 -4.84 -6.26
C MET A 37 -4.91 -5.63 -5.85
N TRP A 38 -4.60 -5.64 -4.56
CA TRP A 38 -3.43 -6.32 -4.04
C TRP A 38 -3.66 -6.74 -2.60
N VAL A 39 -3.09 -7.88 -2.25
CA VAL A 39 -3.21 -8.48 -0.92
C VAL A 39 -1.81 -8.68 -0.36
N THR A 40 -1.50 -8.00 0.73
CA THR A 40 -0.19 -8.06 1.37
C THR A 40 -0.34 -8.44 2.84
N GLN A 41 0.72 -9.02 3.41
CA GLN A 41 0.77 -9.32 4.83
C GLN A 41 2.00 -8.72 5.47
N SER A 42 1.78 -7.98 6.56
CA SER A 42 2.83 -7.41 7.38
C SER A 42 3.60 -8.51 8.12
N VAL A 43 4.91 -8.59 7.87
CA VAL A 43 5.81 -9.61 8.45
C VAL A 43 6.70 -9.02 9.54
N MET A 44 7.21 -7.80 9.34
CA MET A 44 7.96 -7.06 10.36
C MET A 44 7.32 -5.68 10.50
N ALA A 45 6.39 -5.53 11.44
CA ALA A 45 5.54 -4.33 11.55
C ALA A 45 5.18 -3.94 13.00
N GLY A 46 5.94 -4.44 13.99
CA GLY A 46 5.60 -4.25 15.40
C GLY A 46 4.20 -4.79 15.71
N ASP A 47 3.33 -3.95 16.27
CA ASP A 47 1.96 -4.30 16.63
C ASP A 47 1.09 -4.71 15.42
N GLY A 48 1.47 -4.26 14.21
CA GLY A 48 0.83 -4.63 12.95
C GLY A 48 1.24 -6.00 12.41
N TYR A 49 2.04 -6.79 13.14
CA TYR A 49 2.45 -8.13 12.71
C TYR A 49 1.24 -9.02 12.38
N GLY A 50 1.31 -9.69 11.23
CA GLY A 50 0.30 -10.63 10.76
C GLY A 50 -0.96 -9.98 10.19
N GLU A 51 -1.09 -8.65 10.26
CA GLU A 51 -2.17 -7.92 9.60
C GLU A 51 -2.09 -8.12 8.08
N ILE A 52 -3.25 -8.34 7.47
CA ILE A 52 -3.42 -8.50 6.03
C ILE A 52 -4.09 -7.23 5.51
N PHE A 53 -3.46 -6.62 4.52
CA PHE A 53 -3.98 -5.48 3.80
C PHE A 53 -4.61 -5.98 2.51
N ILE A 54 -5.90 -5.76 2.37
CA ILE A 54 -6.65 -5.94 1.13
C ILE A 54 -6.91 -4.54 0.59
N THR A 55 -6.17 -4.18 -0.43
CA THR A 55 -6.15 -2.82 -0.99
C THR A 55 -6.68 -2.83 -2.41
N SER A 56 -7.42 -1.79 -2.78
CA SER A 56 -8.01 -1.61 -4.11
C SER A 56 -7.93 -0.15 -4.52
N ASP A 57 -7.66 0.09 -5.80
CA ASP A 57 -7.49 1.42 -6.36
C ASP A 57 -8.71 1.87 -7.16
N TRP A 58 -9.01 3.17 -7.11
CA TRP A 58 -10.24 3.75 -7.63
C TRP A 58 -10.01 5.15 -8.21
N GLU A 59 -10.77 5.51 -9.24
CA GLU A 59 -10.75 6.86 -9.85
C GLU A 59 -11.55 7.91 -9.05
N SER A 60 -12.35 7.48 -8.06
CA SER A 60 -13.21 8.36 -7.25
C SER A 60 -13.27 7.92 -5.80
N ILE A 61 -13.35 8.89 -4.88
CA ILE A 61 -13.61 8.66 -3.46
C ILE A 61 -14.96 7.96 -3.26
N ASP A 62 -16.00 8.40 -3.98
CA ASP A 62 -17.35 7.84 -3.84
C ASP A 62 -17.36 6.35 -4.18
N ALA A 63 -16.64 5.96 -5.23
CA ALA A 63 -16.46 4.56 -5.61
C ALA A 63 -15.63 3.79 -4.57
N ALA A 64 -14.50 4.37 -4.12
CA ALA A 64 -13.60 3.78 -3.13
C ALA A 64 -14.28 3.51 -1.77
N VAL A 65 -15.31 4.29 -1.43
CA VAL A 65 -16.08 4.12 -0.19
C VAL A 65 -17.24 3.13 -0.38
N SER A 66 -18.03 3.31 -1.44
CA SER A 66 -19.32 2.62 -1.60
C SER A 66 -19.18 1.20 -2.12
N ALA A 67 -18.43 1.01 -3.21
CA ALA A 67 -18.34 -0.29 -3.89
C ALA A 67 -17.77 -1.40 -2.99
N PRO A 68 -16.70 -1.19 -2.19
CA PRO A 68 -16.21 -2.21 -1.28
C PRO A 68 -17.22 -2.62 -0.20
N ASP A 69 -18.13 -1.73 0.22
CA ASP A 69 -19.15 -2.04 1.21
C ASP A 69 -20.31 -2.81 0.60
N GLU A 70 -20.77 -2.40 -0.59
CA GLU A 70 -21.78 -3.11 -1.36
C GLU A 70 -21.35 -4.54 -1.70
N LEU A 71 -20.09 -4.73 -2.10
CA LEU A 71 -19.53 -6.06 -2.36
C LEU A 71 -19.54 -6.93 -1.10
N ARG A 72 -19.09 -6.41 0.03
CA ARG A 72 -19.00 -7.16 1.29
C ARG A 72 -20.35 -7.44 1.94
N ALA A 73 -21.41 -6.76 1.52
CA ALA A 73 -22.78 -7.05 1.92
C ALA A 73 -23.40 -8.23 1.14
N ARG A 74 -22.77 -8.71 0.07
CA ARG A 74 -23.29 -9.83 -0.73
C ARG A 74 -23.10 -11.17 0.00
N PRO A 75 -24.05 -12.12 -0.10
CA PRO A 75 -23.99 -13.40 0.62
C PRO A 75 -22.69 -14.17 0.40
N GLU A 76 -22.18 -14.22 -0.82
CA GLU A 76 -20.95 -14.92 -1.19
C GLU A 76 -19.70 -14.32 -0.50
N PHE A 77 -19.64 -12.99 -0.35
CA PHE A 77 -18.57 -12.34 0.39
C PHE A 77 -18.69 -12.55 1.89
N ILE A 78 -19.92 -12.55 2.43
CA ILE A 78 -20.18 -12.84 3.84
C ILE A 78 -19.70 -14.26 4.18
N GLU A 79 -20.07 -15.24 3.35
CA GLU A 79 -19.65 -16.63 3.52
C GLU A 79 -18.13 -16.79 3.40
N ALA A 80 -17.51 -16.18 2.39
CA ALA A 80 -16.05 -16.19 2.22
C ALA A 80 -15.32 -15.60 3.44
N MET A 81 -15.78 -14.45 3.94
CA MET A 81 -15.20 -13.82 5.13
C MET A 81 -15.34 -14.70 6.38
N GLN A 82 -16.48 -15.39 6.54
CA GLN A 82 -16.68 -16.34 7.64
C GLN A 82 -15.77 -17.56 7.53
N ASN A 83 -15.66 -18.15 6.33
CA ASN A 83 -14.83 -19.32 6.06
C ASN A 83 -13.32 -19.04 6.23
N ALA A 84 -12.88 -17.84 5.86
CA ALA A 84 -11.52 -17.36 6.11
C ALA A 84 -11.26 -16.93 7.56
N GLY A 85 -12.31 -16.83 8.38
CA GLY A 85 -12.25 -16.35 9.76
C GLY A 85 -11.73 -14.91 9.86
N ILE A 86 -12.30 -14.03 9.04
CA ILE A 86 -11.89 -12.63 8.94
C ILE A 86 -12.33 -11.84 10.18
N GLN A 87 -11.37 -11.19 10.81
CA GLN A 87 -11.58 -10.12 11.76
C GLN A 87 -11.18 -8.78 11.13
N THR A 88 -12.16 -7.92 10.86
CA THR A 88 -11.91 -6.55 10.41
C THR A 88 -11.30 -5.73 11.54
N LEU A 89 -10.17 -5.07 11.25
CA LEU A 89 -9.49 -4.21 12.21
C LEU A 89 -9.74 -2.74 11.91
N ARG A 90 -9.54 -2.32 10.65
CA ARG A 90 -9.70 -0.92 10.23
C ARG A 90 -9.85 -0.80 8.72
N ARG A 91 -10.31 0.37 8.29
CA ARG A 91 -10.33 0.82 6.90
C ARG A 91 -9.59 2.14 6.79
N SER A 92 -9.01 2.38 5.62
CA SER A 92 -8.28 3.62 5.31
C SER A 92 -8.51 4.03 3.87
N LEU A 93 -8.54 5.34 3.63
CA LEU A 93 -8.54 5.94 2.30
C LEU A 93 -7.29 6.80 2.13
N MET A 94 -6.54 6.52 1.07
CA MET A 94 -5.33 7.24 0.69
C MET A 94 -5.50 7.88 -0.68
N GLN A 95 -4.94 9.06 -0.88
CA GLN A 95 -4.70 9.63 -2.21
C GLN A 95 -3.43 9.03 -2.79
N ILE A 96 -3.45 8.61 -4.05
CA ILE A 96 -2.25 8.26 -4.80
C ILE A 96 -1.74 9.51 -5.49
N HIS A 97 -0.50 9.91 -5.16
CA HIS A 97 0.13 11.09 -5.75
C HIS A 97 0.89 10.73 -7.02
N THR A 98 1.71 9.68 -6.96
CA THR A 98 2.50 9.23 -8.11
C THR A 98 3.03 7.81 -7.90
N GLN A 99 3.48 7.18 -8.98
CA GLN A 99 4.07 5.84 -9.00
C GLN A 99 5.23 5.79 -10.00
N ARG A 100 6.23 4.94 -9.72
CA ARG A 100 7.28 4.53 -10.67
C ARG A 100 7.39 3.02 -10.67
N GLY A 101 7.65 2.44 -11.84
CA GLY A 101 7.67 1.00 -12.02
C GLY A 101 6.32 0.32 -11.79
N GLU A 102 6.35 -0.99 -11.65
CA GLU A 102 5.18 -1.85 -11.43
C GLU A 102 5.21 -2.42 -10.02
N LEU A 103 4.07 -2.40 -9.31
CA LEU A 103 3.99 -2.85 -7.92
C LEU A 103 3.91 -4.37 -7.80
N THR A 104 4.87 -5.05 -8.42
CA THR A 104 4.98 -6.51 -8.52
C THR A 104 6.12 -7.04 -7.64
N GLY A 105 6.25 -8.35 -7.53
CA GLY A 105 7.34 -8.99 -6.78
C GLY A 105 6.87 -9.58 -5.46
N LYS A 106 7.77 -10.28 -4.77
CA LYS A 106 7.41 -11.13 -3.63
C LYS A 106 7.27 -10.39 -2.31
N TYR A 107 7.99 -9.29 -2.16
CA TYR A 107 8.14 -8.56 -0.91
C TYR A 107 8.00 -7.06 -1.11
N GLY A 108 7.96 -6.34 0.00
CA GLY A 108 8.07 -4.90 -0.04
C GLY A 108 8.23 -4.26 1.33
N SER A 109 8.28 -2.94 1.30
CA SER A 109 8.28 -2.09 2.49
C SER A 109 7.22 -1.02 2.37
N LEU A 110 6.54 -0.73 3.48
CA LEU A 110 5.77 0.51 3.63
C LEU A 110 6.51 1.40 4.61
N ILE A 111 6.76 2.64 4.20
CA ILE A 111 7.25 3.71 5.06
C ILE A 111 6.09 4.67 5.33
N ILE A 112 5.89 5.00 6.60
CA ILE A 112 5.06 6.17 6.97
C ILE A 112 5.98 7.29 7.39
N SER A 113 5.71 8.48 6.86
CA SER A 113 6.42 9.69 7.18
C SER A 113 5.49 10.88 7.40
N ALA A 114 6.01 11.87 8.14
CA ALA A 114 5.48 13.23 8.16
C ALA A 114 6.38 14.15 7.33
N GLY A 115 5.81 15.28 6.91
CA GLY A 115 6.51 16.33 6.20
C GLY A 115 5.55 17.44 5.82
N ALA A 116 6.08 18.57 5.37
CA ALA A 116 5.28 19.65 4.81
C ALA A 116 4.59 19.20 3.52
N GLN A 117 3.39 19.71 3.26
CA GLN A 117 2.71 19.50 1.99
C GLN A 117 3.54 20.10 0.84
N GLN A 118 3.70 19.32 -0.22
CA GLN A 118 4.42 19.72 -1.42
C GLN A 118 3.43 19.90 -2.58
N ASP A 119 3.79 20.74 -3.56
CA ASP A 119 3.08 20.76 -4.84
C ASP A 119 3.41 19.50 -5.67
N GLN A 120 2.60 19.25 -6.70
CA GLN A 120 2.75 18.04 -7.52
C GLN A 120 4.09 18.01 -8.27
N GLU A 121 4.59 19.16 -8.72
CA GLU A 121 5.88 19.23 -9.46
C GLU A 121 7.04 18.78 -8.56
N THR A 122 7.05 19.22 -7.31
CA THR A 122 8.02 18.82 -6.30
C THR A 122 7.87 17.33 -5.94
N ILE A 123 6.64 16.82 -5.85
CA ILE A 123 6.39 15.39 -5.63
C ILE A 123 6.98 14.55 -6.76
N GLU A 124 6.72 14.92 -8.02
CA GLU A 124 7.26 14.20 -9.19
C GLU A 124 8.79 14.25 -9.23
N SER A 125 9.40 15.43 -8.99
CA SER A 125 10.85 15.58 -8.95
C SER A 125 11.50 14.71 -7.87
N ASN A 126 10.90 14.67 -6.67
CA ASN A 126 11.40 13.84 -5.58
C ASN A 126 11.20 12.34 -5.87
N ALA A 127 10.08 11.96 -6.48
CA ALA A 127 9.84 10.59 -6.89
C ALA A 127 10.86 10.11 -7.93
N ASP A 128 11.21 10.94 -8.91
CA ASP A 128 12.23 10.63 -9.92
C ASP A 128 13.63 10.48 -9.30
N ALA A 129 14.01 11.39 -8.41
CA ALA A 129 15.29 11.32 -7.70
C ALA A 129 15.40 10.02 -6.87
N ILE A 130 14.36 9.70 -6.09
CA ILE A 130 14.30 8.46 -5.30
C ILE A 130 14.34 7.23 -6.21
N TRP A 131 13.57 7.24 -7.31
CA TRP A 131 13.52 6.12 -8.26
C TRP A 131 14.87 5.86 -8.93
N GLY A 132 15.67 6.90 -9.16
CA GLY A 132 17.05 6.78 -9.67
C GLY A 132 17.93 5.84 -8.84
N HIS A 133 17.73 5.76 -7.53
CA HIS A 133 18.40 4.80 -6.66
C HIS A 133 17.66 3.48 -6.54
N MET A 134 16.33 3.56 -6.34
CA MET A 134 15.54 2.40 -5.97
C MET A 134 15.33 1.42 -7.12
N SER A 135 15.25 1.91 -8.36
CA SER A 135 15.02 1.09 -9.58
C SER A 135 16.06 0.00 -9.82
N LYS A 136 17.23 0.08 -9.18
CA LYS A 136 18.26 -0.97 -9.20
C LYS A 136 17.73 -2.30 -8.67
N ASN A 137 16.90 -2.27 -7.62
CA ASN A 137 16.46 -3.47 -6.89
C ASN A 137 14.94 -3.50 -6.56
N ALA A 138 14.25 -2.36 -6.70
CA ALA A 138 12.80 -2.29 -6.56
C ALA A 138 12.11 -2.48 -7.91
N THR A 139 10.98 -3.18 -7.89
CA THR A 139 10.09 -3.35 -9.05
C THR A 139 9.18 -2.13 -9.23
N GLY A 140 8.81 -1.48 -8.12
CA GLY A 140 7.96 -0.30 -8.15
C GLY A 140 7.90 0.43 -6.81
N ILE A 141 7.52 1.71 -6.88
CA ILE A 141 7.27 2.59 -5.73
C ILE A 141 6.02 3.42 -5.99
N ARG A 142 5.15 3.50 -4.98
CA ARG A 142 3.98 4.37 -4.96
C ARG A 142 4.02 5.31 -3.76
N TRP A 143 3.74 6.58 -4.01
CA TRP A 143 3.62 7.61 -2.98
C TRP A 143 2.17 7.97 -2.79
N THR A 144 1.73 7.93 -1.53
CA THR A 144 0.34 8.17 -1.15
C THR A 144 0.26 9.08 0.09
N GLN A 145 -0.93 9.62 0.35
CA GLN A 145 -1.21 10.40 1.55
C GLN A 145 -2.57 10.02 2.14
N GLY A 146 -2.65 9.89 3.47
CA GLY A 146 -3.90 9.56 4.14
C GLY A 146 -4.92 10.71 4.08
N ILE A 147 -6.08 10.46 3.46
CA ILE A 147 -7.22 11.39 3.46
C ILE A 147 -8.17 11.06 4.62
N ALA A 148 -8.43 9.77 4.82
CA ALA A 148 -9.24 9.26 5.92
C ALA A 148 -8.64 7.93 6.38
N ALA A 149 -7.59 8.01 7.20
CA ALA A 149 -6.78 6.86 7.60
C ALA A 149 -6.58 6.79 9.12
N GLY A 150 -7.56 7.30 9.88
CA GLY A 150 -7.49 7.36 11.34
C GLY A 150 -6.27 8.18 11.80
N PRO A 151 -5.42 7.65 12.70
CA PRO A 151 -4.20 8.32 13.14
C PRO A 151 -3.19 8.65 12.02
N LEU A 152 -3.31 8.01 10.85
CA LEU A 152 -2.44 8.26 9.69
C LEU A 152 -2.99 9.35 8.75
N THR A 153 -4.09 10.01 9.12
CA THR A 153 -4.66 11.09 8.30
C THR A 153 -3.69 12.26 8.20
N GLY A 154 -3.41 12.72 6.97
CA GLY A 154 -2.41 13.73 6.65
C GLY A 154 -0.99 13.19 6.44
N MET A 155 -0.71 11.97 6.89
CA MET A 155 0.61 11.35 6.81
C MET A 155 0.87 10.79 5.42
N TYR A 156 2.15 10.73 5.04
CA TYR A 156 2.57 10.12 3.78
C TYR A 156 2.86 8.63 3.99
N ALA A 157 2.50 7.84 2.98
CA ALA A 157 2.77 6.43 2.90
C ALA A 157 3.46 6.13 1.57
N THR A 158 4.68 5.60 1.64
CA THR A 158 5.43 5.13 0.47
C THR A 158 5.49 3.62 0.49
N VAL A 159 4.87 2.99 -0.51
CA VAL A 159 4.93 1.53 -0.70
C VAL A 159 5.99 1.24 -1.76
N THR A 160 6.91 0.35 -1.44
CA THR A 160 7.93 -0.14 -2.37
C THR A 160 7.85 -1.65 -2.46
N THR A 161 7.92 -2.20 -3.66
CA THR A 161 7.91 -3.64 -3.93
C THR A 161 9.24 -4.10 -4.54
N ALA A 162 9.60 -5.36 -4.28
CA ALA A 162 10.82 -5.97 -4.78
C ALA A 162 10.76 -7.50 -4.71
N ASP A 163 11.68 -8.18 -5.41
CA ASP A 163 11.83 -9.64 -5.32
C ASP A 163 12.71 -10.10 -4.16
N SER A 164 13.51 -9.20 -3.58
CA SER A 164 14.40 -9.48 -2.45
C SER A 164 14.40 -8.31 -1.47
N LEU A 165 14.14 -8.61 -0.19
CA LEU A 165 14.22 -7.63 0.89
C LEU A 165 15.67 -7.16 1.13
N ASP A 166 16.66 -8.03 0.95
CA ASP A 166 18.07 -7.66 1.14
C ASP A 166 18.50 -6.63 0.09
N GLN A 167 18.17 -6.89 -1.18
CA GLN A 167 18.46 -5.96 -2.28
C GLN A 167 17.65 -4.66 -2.17
N LEU A 168 16.40 -4.76 -1.71
CA LEU A 168 15.59 -3.58 -1.40
C LEU A 168 16.25 -2.70 -0.33
N MET A 169 16.79 -3.32 0.73
CA MET A 169 17.50 -2.58 1.78
C MET A 169 18.84 -2.01 1.30
N GLU A 170 19.56 -2.70 0.40
CA GLU A 170 20.75 -2.16 -0.26
C GLU A 170 20.43 -0.83 -0.98
N SER A 171 19.44 -0.82 -1.88
CA SER A 171 19.03 0.40 -2.58
C SER A 171 18.47 1.46 -1.64
N SER A 172 17.70 1.07 -0.62
CA SER A 172 17.19 2.02 0.38
C SER A 172 18.32 2.69 1.15
N ASN A 173 19.36 1.95 1.52
CA ASN A 173 20.52 2.49 2.23
C ASN A 173 21.34 3.43 1.34
N GLU A 174 21.55 3.06 0.08
CA GLU A 174 22.20 3.94 -0.92
C GLU A 174 21.43 5.26 -1.06
N MET A 175 20.11 5.19 -1.21
CA MET A 175 19.23 6.36 -1.33
C MET A 175 19.28 7.25 -0.08
N PHE A 176 19.18 6.69 1.14
CA PHE A 176 19.22 7.47 2.38
C PHE A 176 20.62 8.02 2.73
N ALA A 177 21.67 7.55 2.05
CA ALA A 177 23.02 8.07 2.19
C ALA A 177 23.35 9.17 1.15
N ASP A 178 22.50 9.37 0.14
CA ASP A 178 22.73 10.37 -0.90
C ASP A 178 22.49 11.79 -0.38
N PRO A 179 23.48 12.71 -0.47
CA PRO A 179 23.33 14.08 0.02
C PRO A 179 22.21 14.89 -0.65
N ASP A 180 21.89 14.64 -1.93
CA ASP A 180 20.77 15.32 -2.62
C ASP A 180 19.44 14.87 -2.03
N ILE A 181 19.27 13.56 -1.82
CA ILE A 181 18.07 13.01 -1.17
C ILE A 181 17.94 13.54 0.27
N MET A 182 19.04 13.56 1.02
CA MET A 182 19.06 14.13 2.37
C MET A 182 18.67 15.62 2.38
N GLY A 183 19.14 16.39 1.40
CA GLY A 183 18.77 17.79 1.21
C GLY A 183 17.27 17.98 0.98
N ARG A 184 16.70 17.24 0.02
CA ARG A 184 15.26 17.23 -0.27
C ARG A 184 14.42 16.85 0.94
N MET A 185 14.83 15.81 1.66
CA MET A 185 14.18 15.39 2.90
C MET A 185 14.21 16.49 3.97
N ALA A 186 15.32 17.21 4.10
CA ALA A 186 15.43 18.32 5.05
C ALA A 186 14.51 19.49 4.66
N GLU A 187 14.46 19.85 3.38
CA GLU A 187 13.61 20.94 2.87
C GLU A 187 12.12 20.68 3.14
N MET A 188 11.68 19.44 2.98
CA MET A 188 10.29 19.06 3.26
C MET A 188 10.00 18.76 4.73
N GLY A 189 10.99 18.90 5.63
CA GLY A 189 10.85 18.55 7.04
C GLY A 189 10.48 17.07 7.25
N PHE A 190 11.02 16.18 6.41
CA PHE A 190 10.70 14.76 6.43
C PHE A 190 11.04 14.14 7.79
N GLN A 191 10.10 13.37 8.32
CA GLN A 191 10.31 12.55 9.50
C GLN A 191 9.87 11.11 9.22
N LEU A 192 10.81 10.16 9.31
CA LEU A 192 10.48 8.74 9.29
C LEU A 192 9.83 8.35 10.61
N ILE A 193 8.61 7.83 10.54
CA ILE A 193 7.85 7.46 11.75
C ILE A 193 7.84 5.96 11.94
N GLN A 194 7.64 5.21 10.86
CA GLN A 194 7.68 3.77 10.88
C GLN A 194 8.07 3.22 9.53
N ARG A 195 8.67 2.03 9.57
CA ARG A 195 8.87 1.15 8.42
C ARG A 195 8.29 -0.20 8.78
N GLN A 196 7.51 -0.77 7.88
CA GLN A 196 7.14 -2.18 7.92
C GLN A 196 7.68 -2.92 6.71
N LEU A 197 8.00 -4.20 6.88
CA LEU A 197 8.28 -5.13 5.79
C LEU A 197 7.11 -6.08 5.63
N PHE A 198 6.69 -6.30 4.39
CA PHE A 198 5.57 -7.16 4.05
C PHE A 198 5.94 -8.16 2.96
N ARG A 199 5.10 -9.19 2.82
CA ARG A 199 5.10 -10.10 1.67
C ARG A 199 3.81 -9.90 0.88
N ASN A 200 3.89 -10.02 -0.45
CA ASN A 200 2.71 -10.12 -1.30
C ASN A 200 2.12 -11.53 -1.14
N LEU A 201 0.80 -11.61 -1.00
CA LEU A 201 0.07 -12.87 -0.81
C LEU A 201 -0.63 -13.34 -2.08
N ALA A 202 -0.86 -12.45 -3.04
CA ALA A 202 -1.47 -12.75 -4.32
C ALA A 202 -0.69 -12.03 -5.42
N ASP A 203 -0.42 -12.76 -6.50
CA ASP A 203 0.02 -12.21 -7.79
C ASP A 203 -1.16 -11.57 -8.54
#